data_AF-K2E749-F1
#
_entry.id   AF-K2E749-F1
#
_cell.length_a   1.000
_cell.length_b   1.000
_cell.length_c   1.000
_cell.angle_alpha   90.00
_cell.angle_beta   90.00
_cell.angle_gamma   90.00
#
_symmetry.space_group_name_H-M   'P 1'
#
loop_
_entity.id
_entity.type
_entity.pdbx_description
1 polymer ?
#
loop_
_entity_poly.entity_id
_entity_poly.type
_entity_poly.pdbx_seq_one_letter_code
_entity_poly.pdbx_strand_id
1 'polypeptide(L)'
;MAQNRKWSAAAKFKIALQALNGNTPLTEIFEHYKVSQGQVHAWKKQLLEQGSQLFKKQEKPVALKSAKNKGRQIKRQLQEQIDDITKERDFLKRQLLRNKQIDLRQLVDFDNTKVSLRRQCELLDLNRSTIYYDKKPPILDSNDLLNEIRSLWEKNPSYGYRRITKELRDKGVVANHKRVQRLMVLGGMQAIYSGPNANKQGQLRKLHKYLLQE
;
A
#
# COMPACT_ATOMS: atom_id res chain seq x y z
N MET A 1 -0.41 -34.39 50.30
CA MET A 1 0.42 -33.50 49.45
C MET A 1 0.12 -32.06 49.81
N ALA A 2 1.10 -31.29 50.29
CA ALA A 2 0.88 -29.92 50.75
C ALA A 2 0.68 -28.98 49.55
N GLN A 3 -0.48 -28.31 49.48
CA GLN A 3 -0.75 -27.31 48.46
C GLN A 3 0.20 -26.12 48.64
N ASN A 4 1.12 -25.91 47.68
CA ASN A 4 2.06 -24.80 47.71
C ASN A 4 1.37 -23.50 47.25
N ARG A 5 0.54 -22.93 48.13
CA ARG A 5 -0.21 -21.69 47.87
C ARG A 5 0.74 -20.49 47.87
N LYS A 6 0.82 -19.78 46.74
CA LYS A 6 1.61 -18.54 46.63
C LYS A 6 0.85 -17.38 47.28
N TRP A 7 1.44 -16.79 48.33
CA TRP A 7 0.88 -15.64 49.04
C TRP A 7 1.41 -14.32 48.47
N SER A 8 0.52 -13.35 48.24
CA SER A 8 0.89 -11.99 47.82
C SER A 8 1.64 -11.25 48.94
N ALA A 9 2.52 -10.31 48.57
CA ALA A 9 3.32 -9.54 49.55
C ALA A 9 2.44 -8.79 50.56
N ALA A 10 1.31 -8.21 50.09
CA ALA A 10 0.34 -7.53 50.94
C ALA A 10 -0.34 -8.47 51.95
N ALA A 11 -0.69 -9.70 51.52
CA ALA A 11 -1.31 -10.68 52.41
C ALA A 11 -0.34 -11.17 53.49
N LYS A 12 0.93 -11.44 53.13
CA LYS A 12 1.99 -11.79 54.11
C LYS A 12 2.19 -10.70 55.15
N PHE A 13 2.21 -9.43 54.72
CA PHE A 13 2.37 -8.27 55.60
C PHE A 13 1.20 -8.14 56.59
N LYS A 14 -0.04 -8.30 56.12
CA LYS A 14 -1.24 -8.23 56.98
C LYS A 14 -1.24 -9.33 58.05
N ILE A 15 -0.89 -10.56 57.68
CA ILE A 15 -0.81 -11.70 58.61
C ILE A 15 0.31 -11.49 59.64
N ALA A 16 1.47 -11.00 59.20
CA ALA A 16 2.59 -10.71 60.09
C ALA A 16 2.28 -9.56 61.09
N LEU A 17 1.52 -8.54 60.68
CA LEU A 17 1.03 -7.49 61.57
C LEU A 17 0.03 -8.01 62.61
N GLN A 18 -0.93 -8.84 62.21
CA GLN A 18 -1.87 -9.47 63.14
C GLN A 18 -1.15 -10.35 64.18
N ALA A 19 -0.10 -11.07 63.76
CA ALA A 19 0.74 -11.88 64.65
C ALA A 19 1.65 -11.06 65.59
N LEU A 20 1.80 -9.74 65.36
CA LEU A 20 2.57 -8.81 66.20
C LEU A 20 1.70 -8.09 67.22
N ASN A 21 0.47 -7.73 66.84
CA ASN A 21 -0.43 -6.94 67.69
C ASN A 21 -0.97 -7.69 68.92
N GLY A 22 -0.77 -9.02 69.00
CA GLY A 22 -1.06 -9.83 70.22
C GLY A 22 -2.55 -10.05 70.55
N ASN A 23 -3.46 -9.27 69.94
CA ASN A 23 -4.90 -9.31 70.24
C ASN A 23 -5.64 -10.55 69.71
N THR A 24 -5.02 -11.34 68.82
CA THR A 24 -5.58 -12.61 68.33
C THR A 24 -4.60 -13.73 68.64
N PRO A 25 -5.04 -14.81 69.32
CA PRO A 25 -4.18 -15.95 69.58
C PRO A 25 -3.71 -16.56 68.25
N LEU A 26 -2.46 -17.01 68.23
CA LEU A 26 -1.80 -17.55 67.04
C LEU A 26 -2.61 -18.70 66.40
N THR A 27 -3.33 -19.47 67.22
CA THR A 27 -4.24 -20.56 66.83
C THR A 27 -5.36 -20.10 65.90
N GLU A 28 -6.03 -19.00 66.23
CA GLU A 28 -7.10 -18.43 65.40
C GLU A 28 -6.58 -17.94 64.05
N ILE A 29 -5.36 -17.40 64.00
CA ILE A 29 -4.72 -16.95 62.75
C ILE A 29 -4.43 -18.14 61.82
N PHE A 30 -4.02 -19.28 62.38
CA PHE A 30 -3.74 -20.49 61.60
C PHE A 30 -5.01 -21.06 60.97
N GLU A 31 -6.11 -21.06 61.72
CA GLU A 31 -7.40 -21.58 61.25
C GLU A 31 -8.04 -20.65 60.21
N HIS A 32 -8.05 -19.34 60.46
CA HIS A 32 -8.67 -18.38 59.55
C HIS A 32 -7.96 -18.27 58.20
N TYR A 33 -6.62 -18.29 58.21
CA TYR A 33 -5.84 -18.11 56.98
C TYR A 33 -5.33 -19.43 56.37
N LYS A 34 -5.50 -20.57 57.06
CA LYS A 34 -4.97 -21.89 56.65
C LYS A 34 -3.46 -21.83 56.37
N VAL A 35 -2.70 -21.17 57.25
CA VAL A 35 -1.24 -20.98 57.15
C VAL A 35 -0.56 -21.80 58.24
N SER A 36 0.58 -22.43 57.90
CA SER A 36 1.37 -23.19 58.87
C SER A 36 2.08 -22.26 59.88
N GLN A 37 2.23 -22.74 61.13
CA GLN A 37 2.87 -22.00 62.21
C GLN A 37 4.29 -21.50 61.84
N GLY A 38 5.09 -22.34 61.18
CA GLY A 38 6.44 -21.98 60.72
C GLY A 38 6.46 -20.82 59.71
N GLN A 39 5.45 -20.71 58.84
CA GLN A 39 5.35 -19.61 57.87
C GLN A 39 5.00 -18.28 58.53
N VAL A 40 4.11 -18.27 59.52
CA VAL A 40 3.74 -17.05 60.25
C VAL A 40 4.92 -16.55 61.09
N HIS A 41 5.64 -17.44 61.77
CA HIS A 41 6.86 -17.06 62.50
C HIS A 41 7.94 -16.54 61.56
N ALA A 42 8.14 -17.16 60.39
CA ALA A 42 9.08 -16.68 59.39
C ALA A 42 8.70 -15.28 58.86
N TRP A 43 7.42 -15.03 58.58
CA TRP A 43 6.96 -13.70 58.12
C TRP A 43 7.01 -12.64 59.22
N LYS A 44 6.71 -13.01 60.48
CA LYS A 44 6.87 -12.14 61.64
C LYS A 44 8.33 -11.72 61.82
N LYS A 45 9.26 -12.68 61.71
CA LYS A 45 10.70 -12.44 61.77
C LYS A 45 11.17 -11.55 60.61
N GLN A 46 10.73 -11.84 59.38
CA GLN A 46 11.02 -11.02 58.20
C GLN A 46 10.51 -9.58 58.36
N LEU A 47 9.33 -9.37 58.94
CA LEU A 47 8.77 -8.03 59.14
C LEU A 47 9.56 -7.24 60.19
N LEU A 48 10.02 -7.88 61.27
CA LEU A 48 10.86 -7.21 62.27
C LEU A 48 12.26 -6.85 61.72
N GLU A 49 12.88 -7.75 60.96
CA GLU A 49 14.24 -7.54 60.42
C GLU A 49 14.26 -6.58 59.23
N GLN A 50 13.32 -6.74 58.28
CA GLN A 50 13.28 -6.00 57.02
C GLN A 50 12.29 -4.84 57.05
N GLY A 51 11.44 -4.72 58.07
CA GLY A 51 10.48 -3.63 58.20
C GLY A 51 11.14 -2.25 58.20
N SER A 52 12.29 -2.12 58.86
CA SER A 52 13.10 -0.89 58.84
C SER A 52 13.60 -0.51 57.44
N GLN A 53 13.85 -1.49 56.57
CA GLN A 53 14.29 -1.28 55.20
C GLN A 53 13.17 -0.75 54.30
N LEU A 54 11.89 -1.04 54.62
CA LEU A 54 10.73 -0.48 53.91
C LEU A 54 10.59 1.02 54.14
N PHE A 55 10.97 1.51 55.32
CA PHE A 55 10.92 2.92 55.69
C PHE A 55 12.18 3.69 55.30
N LYS A 56 13.26 3.01 54.90
CA LYS A 56 14.35 3.66 54.15
C LYS A 56 13.78 4.08 52.80
N LYS A 57 13.42 5.37 52.68
CA LYS A 57 13.03 6.01 51.41
C LYS A 57 13.98 5.52 50.34
N GLN A 58 13.49 4.77 49.35
CA GLN A 58 14.32 4.24 48.28
C GLN A 58 14.87 5.43 47.47
N GLU A 59 15.99 5.99 47.90
CA GLU A 59 16.78 6.90 47.10
C GLU A 59 17.34 6.07 45.95
N LYS A 60 16.59 6.03 44.84
CA LYS A 60 17.08 5.42 43.59
C LYS A 60 18.48 5.97 43.35
N PRO A 61 19.50 5.11 43.21
CA PRO A 61 20.89 5.55 43.10
C PRO A 61 20.99 6.62 42.02
N VAL A 62 21.66 7.73 42.32
CA VAL A 62 21.85 8.86 41.38
C VAL A 62 22.41 8.37 40.04
N ALA A 63 23.24 7.32 40.07
CA ALA A 63 23.74 6.61 38.89
C ALA A 63 22.63 6.02 37.99
N LEU A 64 21.59 5.41 38.56
CA LEU A 64 20.45 4.87 37.79
C LEU A 64 19.60 5.99 37.16
N LYS A 65 19.47 7.15 37.82
CA LYS A 65 18.78 8.32 37.25
C LYS A 65 19.57 8.93 36.08
N SER A 66 20.90 9.06 36.23
CA SER A 66 21.79 9.56 35.18
C SER A 66 21.79 8.64 33.95
N ALA A 67 21.91 7.32 34.14
CA ALA A 67 21.85 6.36 33.05
C ALA A 67 20.50 6.38 32.31
N LYS A 68 19.39 6.48 33.06
CA LYS A 68 18.04 6.58 32.46
C LYS A 68 17.84 7.88 31.68
N ASN A 69 18.41 8.99 32.15
CA ASN A 69 18.37 10.27 31.45
C ASN A 69 19.22 10.25 30.17
N LYS A 70 20.43 9.70 30.22
CA LYS A 70 21.27 9.49 29.02
C LYS A 70 20.56 8.62 27.98
N GLY A 71 19.92 7.52 28.41
CA GLY A 71 19.13 6.67 27.53
C GLY A 71 17.93 7.39 26.90
N ARG A 72 17.26 8.28 27.64
CA ARG A 72 16.19 9.13 27.09
C ARG A 72 16.73 10.14 26.08
N GLN A 73 17.88 10.74 26.36
CA GLN A 73 18.51 11.73 25.48
C GLN A 73 18.93 11.11 24.15
N ILE A 74 19.59 9.93 24.19
CA ILE A 74 19.96 9.17 22.98
C ILE A 74 18.71 8.79 22.17
N LYS A 75 17.65 8.31 22.82
CA LYS A 75 16.39 8.00 22.13
C LYS A 75 15.78 9.23 21.45
N ARG A 76 15.84 10.39 22.10
CA ARG A 76 15.34 11.64 21.52
C ARG A 76 16.17 12.05 20.30
N GLN A 77 17.49 11.99 20.39
CA GLN A 77 18.39 12.31 19.28
C GLN A 77 18.18 11.38 18.08
N LEU A 78 18.02 10.07 18.33
CA LEU A 78 17.71 9.12 17.26
C LEU A 78 16.36 9.41 16.61
N GLN A 79 15.34 9.77 17.39
CA GLN A 79 14.03 10.13 16.87
C GLN A 79 14.09 11.40 16.01
N GLU A 80 14.79 12.43 16.48
CA GLU A 80 15.03 13.68 15.73
C GLU A 80 15.71 13.38 14.38
N GLN A 81 16.75 12.54 14.37
CA GLN A 81 17.43 12.13 13.14
C GLN A 81 16.53 11.34 12.18
N ILE A 82 15.70 10.43 12.68
CA ILE A 82 14.74 9.69 11.86
C ILE A 82 13.73 10.65 11.23
N ASP A 83 13.25 11.63 12.00
CA ASP A 83 12.28 12.62 11.52
C ASP A 83 12.89 13.50 10.43
N ASP A 84 14.13 13.94 10.59
CA ASP A 84 14.83 14.75 9.58
C ASP A 84 15.10 13.95 8.29
N ILE A 85 15.60 12.72 8.39
CA ILE A 85 15.78 11.82 7.24
C ILE A 85 14.44 11.57 6.52
N THR A 86 13.35 11.44 7.28
CA THR A 86 12.01 11.22 6.70
C THR A 86 11.55 12.45 5.92
N LYS A 87 11.75 13.66 6.47
CA LYS A 87 11.44 14.92 5.77
C LYS A 87 12.26 15.08 4.49
N GLU A 88 13.56 14.82 4.55
CA GLU A 88 14.47 14.91 3.40
C GLU A 88 14.07 13.92 2.30
N ARG A 89 13.82 12.66 2.67
CA ARG A 89 13.32 11.63 1.74
C ARG A 89 12.02 12.07 1.06
N ASP A 90 11.05 12.58 1.83
CA ASP A 90 9.74 12.98 1.30
C ASP A 90 9.83 14.23 0.42
N PHE A 91 10.77 15.13 0.71
CA PHE A 91 11.09 16.23 -0.19
C PHE A 91 11.65 15.72 -1.52
N LEU A 92 12.65 14.85 -1.50
CA LEU A 92 13.28 14.30 -2.70
C LEU A 92 12.29 13.47 -3.54
N LYS A 93 11.47 12.62 -2.90
CA LYS A 93 10.41 11.86 -3.59
C LYS A 93 9.44 12.80 -4.32
N ARG A 94 9.01 13.89 -3.68
CA ARG A 94 8.13 14.90 -4.31
C ARG A 94 8.80 15.63 -5.46
N GLN A 95 10.08 15.96 -5.37
CA GLN A 95 10.80 16.58 -6.48
C GLN A 95 10.96 15.64 -7.67
N LEU A 96 11.28 14.36 -7.42
CA LEU A 96 11.38 13.34 -8.47
C LEU A 96 10.05 13.15 -9.20
N LEU A 97 8.93 13.02 -8.47
CA LEU A 97 7.61 12.87 -9.08
C LEU A 97 7.15 14.10 -9.87
N ARG A 98 7.60 15.31 -9.49
CA ARG A 98 7.34 16.53 -10.26
C ARG A 98 8.14 16.57 -11.56
N ASN A 99 9.34 16.02 -11.56
CA ASN A 99 10.22 16.08 -12.72
C ASN A 99 9.86 14.97 -13.72
N LYS A 100 8.93 15.28 -14.64
CA LYS A 100 8.43 14.34 -15.68
C LYS A 100 9.50 13.85 -16.67
N GLN A 101 10.70 14.41 -16.63
CA GLN A 101 11.79 14.02 -17.53
C GLN A 101 12.39 12.65 -17.20
N ILE A 102 12.29 12.19 -15.95
CA ILE A 102 12.96 10.97 -15.50
C ILE A 102 11.96 9.81 -15.56
N ASP A 103 12.28 8.78 -16.34
CA ASP A 103 11.57 7.50 -16.25
C ASP A 103 12.02 6.78 -14.97
N LEU A 104 11.15 6.76 -13.96
CA LEU A 104 11.41 6.15 -12.65
C LEU A 104 11.86 4.69 -12.74
N ARG A 105 11.53 3.99 -13.83
CA ARG A 105 11.98 2.61 -14.09
C ARG A 105 13.51 2.50 -14.16
N GLN A 106 14.19 3.55 -14.64
CA GLN A 106 15.64 3.58 -14.79
C GLN A 106 16.38 3.69 -13.46
N LEU A 107 15.68 4.07 -12.37
CA LEU A 107 16.25 4.11 -11.02
C LEU A 107 16.18 2.77 -10.30
N VAL A 108 15.51 1.76 -10.87
CA VAL A 108 15.44 0.42 -10.29
C VAL A 108 16.78 -0.28 -10.51
N ASP A 109 17.36 -0.74 -9.42
CA ASP A 109 18.62 -1.48 -9.41
C ASP A 109 18.34 -2.97 -9.20
N PHE A 110 18.51 -3.75 -10.26
CA PHE A 110 18.22 -5.19 -10.26
C PHE A 110 19.23 -6.01 -9.46
N ASP A 111 20.45 -5.52 -9.26
CA ASP A 111 21.55 -6.25 -8.62
C ASP A 111 21.70 -5.91 -7.14
N ASN A 112 20.86 -5.02 -6.61
CA ASN A 112 20.94 -4.58 -5.23
C ASN A 112 20.58 -5.70 -4.24
N THR A 113 21.56 -6.11 -3.43
CA THR A 113 21.39 -7.17 -2.41
C THR A 113 20.75 -6.67 -1.11
N LYS A 114 20.78 -5.36 -0.83
CA LYS A 114 20.29 -4.77 0.43
C LYS A 114 18.80 -4.45 0.38
N VAL A 115 18.28 -4.09 -0.78
CA VAL A 115 16.88 -3.69 -0.97
C VAL A 115 16.25 -4.52 -2.06
N SER A 116 15.27 -5.36 -1.69
CA SER A 116 14.56 -6.20 -2.66
C SER A 116 13.85 -5.37 -3.73
N LEU A 117 13.71 -5.92 -4.94
CA LEU A 117 12.99 -5.27 -6.04
C LEU A 117 11.60 -4.79 -5.62
N ARG A 118 10.86 -5.61 -4.85
CA ARG A 118 9.54 -5.22 -4.31
C ARG A 118 9.63 -3.94 -3.49
N ARG A 119 10.63 -3.85 -2.61
CA ARG A 119 10.81 -2.68 -1.76
C ARG A 119 11.23 -1.45 -2.57
N GLN A 120 12.06 -1.61 -3.60
CA GLN A 120 12.42 -0.53 -4.50
C GLN A 120 11.20 0.03 -5.24
N CYS A 121 10.30 -0.84 -5.75
CA CYS A 121 9.04 -0.42 -6.34
C CYS A 121 8.19 0.42 -5.39
N GLU A 122 8.03 -0.04 -4.13
CA GLU A 122 7.26 0.66 -3.11
C GLU A 122 7.85 2.04 -2.78
N LEU A 123 9.18 2.17 -2.73
CA LEU A 123 9.86 3.44 -2.47
C LEU A 123 9.62 4.44 -3.62
N LEU A 124 9.73 3.98 -4.86
CA LEU A 124 9.53 4.76 -6.08
C LEU A 124 8.06 4.98 -6.45
N ASP A 125 7.12 4.39 -5.71
CA ASP A 125 5.68 4.42 -6.01
C ASP A 125 5.34 3.85 -7.40
N LEU A 126 6.03 2.78 -7.78
CA LEU A 126 5.84 2.08 -9.06
C LEU A 126 5.11 0.75 -8.86
N ASN A 127 4.19 0.44 -9.77
CA ASN A 127 3.69 -0.92 -9.88
C ASN A 127 4.80 -1.84 -10.39
N ARG A 128 4.96 -3.03 -9.80
CA ARG A 128 5.99 -4.00 -10.22
C ARG A 128 5.85 -4.43 -11.68
N SER A 129 4.62 -4.53 -12.21
CA SER A 129 4.40 -4.87 -13.63
C SER A 129 4.99 -3.84 -14.59
N THR A 130 5.08 -2.57 -14.15
CA THR A 130 5.65 -1.47 -14.91
C THR A 130 7.14 -1.71 -15.22
N ILE A 131 7.87 -2.36 -14.33
CA ILE A 131 9.31 -2.63 -14.48
C ILE A 131 9.56 -3.62 -15.61
N TYR A 132 8.76 -4.69 -15.67
CA TYR A 132 8.90 -5.74 -16.67
C TYR A 132 8.17 -5.42 -17.98
N TYR A 133 7.49 -4.27 -18.05
CA TYR A 133 6.75 -3.88 -19.24
C TYR A 133 7.66 -3.19 -20.25
N ASP A 134 8.10 -3.95 -21.23
CA ASP A 134 8.71 -3.39 -22.43
C ASP A 134 7.61 -2.88 -23.36
N LYS A 135 7.66 -1.58 -23.67
CA LYS A 135 6.84 -1.02 -24.75
C LYS A 135 7.27 -1.70 -26.03
N LYS A 136 6.45 -2.62 -26.54
CA LYS A 136 6.66 -3.18 -27.87
C LYS A 136 6.76 -2.00 -28.85
N PRO A 137 7.82 -1.92 -29.68
CA PRO A 137 7.90 -0.89 -30.69
C PRO A 137 6.62 -0.93 -31.52
N PRO A 138 6.15 0.22 -32.05
CA PRO A 138 5.09 0.19 -33.04
C PRO A 138 5.56 -0.75 -34.14
N ILE A 139 4.83 -1.85 -34.32
CA ILE A 139 5.14 -2.90 -35.29
C ILE A 139 5.40 -2.18 -36.63
N LEU A 140 6.62 -2.27 -37.14
CA LEU A 140 7.08 -1.63 -38.38
C LEU A 140 6.12 -1.95 -39.56
N ASP A 141 5.49 -3.13 -39.55
CA ASP A 141 4.42 -3.54 -40.50
C ASP A 141 3.14 -2.68 -40.44
N SER A 142 3.04 -1.72 -39.53
CA SER A 142 1.92 -0.77 -39.52
C SER A 142 1.97 0.13 -40.75
N ASN A 143 3.16 0.47 -41.26
CA ASN A 143 3.31 1.29 -42.45
C ASN A 143 2.99 0.51 -43.72
N ASP A 144 3.47 -0.74 -43.84
CA ASP A 144 3.20 -1.58 -45.02
C ASP A 144 1.72 -1.90 -45.13
N LEU A 145 1.09 -2.29 -44.02
CA LEU A 145 -0.35 -2.53 -43.98
C LEU A 145 -1.15 -1.23 -44.24
N LEU A 146 -0.70 -0.08 -43.73
CA LEU A 146 -1.33 1.21 -44.00
C LEU A 146 -1.22 1.60 -45.48
N ASN A 147 -0.05 1.38 -46.10
CA ASN A 147 0.19 1.64 -47.52
C ASN A 147 -0.68 0.74 -48.40
N GLU A 148 -0.81 -0.55 -48.05
CA GLU A 148 -1.73 -1.45 -48.74
C GLU A 148 -3.19 -1.06 -48.58
N ILE A 149 -3.62 -0.71 -47.35
CA ILE A 149 -4.96 -0.18 -47.09
C ILE A 149 -5.22 1.06 -47.93
N ARG A 150 -4.24 1.98 -48.00
CA ARG A 150 -4.33 3.20 -48.81
C ARG A 150 -4.46 2.86 -50.29
N SER A 151 -3.63 1.96 -50.82
CA SER A 151 -3.71 1.53 -52.22
C SER A 151 -5.07 0.90 -52.56
N LEU A 152 -5.65 0.10 -51.66
CA LEU A 152 -6.98 -0.46 -51.84
C LEU A 152 -8.08 0.60 -51.79
N TRP A 153 -7.98 1.55 -50.86
CA TRP A 153 -8.94 2.64 -50.72
C TRP A 153 -8.90 3.61 -51.90
N GLU A 154 -7.71 3.94 -52.43
CA GLU A 154 -7.54 4.77 -53.63
C GLU A 154 -8.19 4.14 -54.86
N LYS A 155 -8.08 2.81 -55.01
CA LYS A 155 -8.77 2.06 -56.07
C LYS A 155 -10.27 2.02 -55.88
N ASN A 156 -10.73 1.93 -54.62
CA ASN A 156 -12.14 1.76 -54.27
C ASN A 156 -12.57 2.73 -53.14
N PRO A 157 -12.79 4.03 -53.40
CA PRO A 157 -13.10 5.01 -52.35
C PRO A 157 -14.40 4.76 -51.57
N SER A 158 -15.31 3.95 -52.13
CA SER A 158 -16.56 3.54 -51.48
C SER A 158 -16.36 2.45 -50.41
N TYR A 159 -15.17 1.84 -50.33
CA TYR A 159 -14.94 0.70 -49.45
C TYR A 159 -14.65 1.16 -48.03
N GLY A 160 -15.44 0.66 -47.10
CA GLY A 160 -15.16 0.76 -45.66
C GLY A 160 -14.24 -0.35 -45.17
N TYR A 161 -13.81 -0.23 -43.92
CA TYR A 161 -12.86 -1.16 -43.29
C TYR A 161 -13.25 -2.64 -43.41
N ARG A 162 -14.55 -2.96 -43.43
CA ARG A 162 -15.04 -4.34 -43.59
C ARG A 162 -14.68 -4.93 -44.96
N ARG A 163 -14.86 -4.15 -46.03
CA ARG A 163 -14.54 -4.56 -47.40
C ARG A 163 -13.04 -4.61 -47.62
N ILE A 164 -12.31 -3.60 -47.14
CA ILE A 164 -10.84 -3.60 -47.22
C ILE A 164 -10.25 -4.77 -46.45
N THR A 165 -10.78 -5.12 -45.27
CA THR A 165 -10.32 -6.32 -44.52
C THR A 165 -10.53 -7.61 -45.32
N LYS A 166 -11.62 -7.70 -46.10
CA LYS A 166 -11.88 -8.85 -46.96
C LYS A 166 -10.88 -8.91 -48.11
N GLU A 167 -10.66 -7.80 -48.82
CA GLU A 167 -9.67 -7.74 -49.91
C GLU A 167 -8.25 -8.04 -49.43
N LEU A 168 -7.86 -7.54 -48.24
CA LEU A 168 -6.57 -7.87 -47.63
C LEU A 168 -6.45 -9.38 -47.37
N ARG A 169 -7.52 -10.01 -46.89
CA ARG A 169 -7.55 -11.46 -46.68
C ARG A 169 -7.46 -12.22 -47.99
N ASP A 170 -8.15 -11.77 -49.04
CA ASP A 170 -8.12 -12.38 -50.37
C ASP A 170 -6.71 -12.27 -51.01
N LYS A 171 -5.94 -11.23 -50.64
CA LYS A 171 -4.52 -11.08 -51.00
C LYS A 171 -3.54 -11.85 -50.10
N GLY A 172 -4.04 -12.60 -49.11
CA GLY A 172 -3.21 -13.39 -48.19
C GLY A 172 -2.70 -12.62 -46.95
N VAL A 173 -3.09 -11.35 -46.76
CA VAL A 173 -2.69 -10.55 -45.61
C VAL A 173 -3.67 -10.75 -44.45
N VAL A 174 -3.22 -11.44 -43.40
CA VAL A 174 -4.04 -11.74 -42.22
C VAL A 174 -4.02 -10.57 -41.23
N ALA A 175 -4.88 -9.57 -41.47
CA ALA A 175 -5.08 -8.44 -40.58
C ALA A 175 -6.43 -8.52 -39.83
N ASN A 176 -6.45 -8.20 -38.53
CA ASN A 176 -7.69 -8.09 -37.76
C ASN A 176 -8.48 -6.85 -38.22
N HIS A 177 -9.79 -6.99 -38.44
CA HIS A 177 -10.69 -5.89 -38.83
C HIS A 177 -10.59 -4.66 -37.91
N LYS A 178 -10.37 -4.85 -36.59
CA LYS A 178 -10.16 -3.74 -35.64
C LYS A 178 -8.84 -3.00 -35.90
N ARG A 179 -7.80 -3.71 -36.35
CA ARG A 179 -6.51 -3.11 -36.74
C ARG A 179 -6.68 -2.30 -38.03
N VAL A 180 -7.33 -2.87 -39.04
CA VAL A 180 -7.62 -2.19 -40.30
C VAL A 180 -8.44 -0.93 -40.07
N GLN A 181 -9.51 -1.01 -39.26
CA GLN A 181 -10.33 0.17 -38.93
C GLN A 181 -9.52 1.28 -38.25
N ARG A 182 -8.67 0.93 -37.27
CA ARG A 182 -7.81 1.93 -36.60
C ARG A 182 -6.84 2.58 -37.56
N LEU A 183 -6.21 1.81 -38.45
CA LEU A 183 -5.28 2.33 -39.45
C LEU A 183 -5.99 3.23 -40.48
N MET A 184 -7.20 2.87 -40.91
CA MET A 184 -8.01 3.75 -41.77
C MET A 184 -8.32 5.09 -41.10
N VAL A 185 -8.73 5.09 -39.83
CA VAL A 185 -9.00 6.32 -39.06
C VAL A 185 -7.73 7.15 -38.88
N LEU A 186 -6.62 6.52 -38.49
CA LEU A 186 -5.33 7.22 -38.33
C LEU A 186 -4.82 7.81 -39.66
N GLY A 187 -5.05 7.11 -40.77
CA GLY A 187 -4.68 7.56 -42.11
C GLY A 187 -5.68 8.51 -42.77
N GLY A 188 -6.77 8.90 -42.08
CA GLY A 188 -7.79 9.80 -42.61
C GLY A 188 -8.65 9.22 -43.73
N MET A 189 -8.67 7.89 -43.89
CA MET A 189 -9.42 7.20 -44.95
C MET A 189 -10.81 6.83 -44.45
N GLN A 190 -11.84 7.33 -45.14
CA GLN A 190 -13.24 7.02 -44.86
C GLN A 190 -13.94 6.56 -46.14
N ALA A 191 -14.89 5.64 -46.01
CA ALA A 191 -15.72 5.20 -47.12
C ALA A 191 -16.61 6.36 -47.60
N ILE A 192 -16.52 6.68 -48.87
CA ILE A 192 -17.33 7.71 -49.51
C ILE A 192 -18.57 7.02 -50.09
N TYR A 193 -19.70 7.17 -49.41
CA TYR A 193 -21.01 6.69 -49.90
C TYR A 193 -22.12 7.66 -49.50
N SER A 194 -23.21 7.65 -50.29
CA SER A 194 -24.39 8.46 -49.97
C SER A 194 -25.04 7.92 -48.69
N GLY A 195 -25.12 8.76 -47.67
CA GLY A 195 -25.72 8.42 -46.40
C GLY A 195 -27.22 8.11 -46.54
N PRO A 196 -27.81 7.36 -45.60
CA PRO A 196 -29.24 7.13 -45.58
C PRO A 196 -29.98 8.48 -45.54
N ASN A 197 -31.03 8.63 -46.36
CA ASN A 197 -31.86 9.83 -46.50
C ASN A 197 -31.27 11.05 -47.25
N ALA A 198 -30.13 10.93 -47.95
CA ALA A 198 -29.56 12.06 -48.72
C ALA A 198 -30.54 12.67 -49.75
N ASN A 199 -31.48 11.88 -50.30
CA ASN A 199 -32.46 12.32 -51.30
C ASN A 199 -33.75 12.94 -50.71
N LYS A 200 -33.96 12.93 -49.39
CA LYS A 200 -35.21 13.44 -48.79
C LYS A 200 -35.37 14.96 -48.93
N GLN A 201 -34.26 15.72 -48.92
CA GLN A 201 -34.31 17.18 -49.09
C GLN A 201 -34.62 17.60 -50.54
N GLY A 202 -34.25 16.80 -51.54
CA GLY A 202 -34.55 17.07 -52.96
C GLY A 202 -36.01 16.82 -53.35
N GLN A 203 -36.69 15.90 -52.66
CA GLN A 203 -38.12 15.61 -52.88
C GLN A 203 -39.03 16.78 -52.47
N LEU A 204 -38.68 17.50 -51.39
CA LEU A 204 -39.42 18.69 -50.94
C LEU A 204 -39.40 19.84 -51.97
N ARG A 205 -38.37 19.90 -52.83
CA ARG A 205 -38.23 20.93 -53.87
C ARG A 205 -39.04 20.67 -55.15
N LYS A 206 -39.59 19.46 -55.33
CA LYS A 206 -40.38 19.08 -56.53
C LYS A 206 -41.90 19.25 -56.36
N LEU A 207 -42.36 19.89 -55.29
CA LEU A 207 -43.76 20.32 -55.17
C LEU A 207 -44.03 21.49 -56.13
N HIS A 208 -44.44 21.17 -57.36
CA HIS A 208 -44.89 22.17 -58.32
C HIS A 208 -46.23 22.77 -57.87
N LYS A 209 -46.28 24.10 -57.76
CA LYS A 209 -47.36 24.89 -57.14
C LYS A 209 -48.62 25.08 -58.01
N TYR A 210 -48.82 24.27 -59.05
CA TYR A 210 -49.91 24.48 -60.00
C TYR A 210 -50.57 23.15 -60.37
N LEU A 211 -51.64 22.83 -59.64
CA LEU A 211 -52.75 21.98 -60.10
C LEU A 211 -54.00 22.85 -59.99
N LEU A 212 -54.73 22.93 -61.11
CA LEU A 212 -55.82 23.83 -61.48
C LEU A 212 -56.77 24.25 -60.36
N GLN A 213 -57.08 25.55 -60.31
CA GLN A 213 -58.31 26.06 -59.71
C GLN A 213 -59.44 25.86 -60.72
N GLU A 214 -60.51 25.17 -60.31
CA GLU A 214 -61.80 25.16 -61.02
C GLU A 214 -62.51 26.51 -60.90
#